data_AF-A0A645DKV1-F1
#
_entry.id   AF-A0A645DKV1-F1
#
_cell.length_a   1.000
_cell.length_b   1.000
_cell.length_c   1.000
_cell.angle_alpha   90.00
_cell.angle_beta   90.00
_cell.angle_gamma   90.00
#
_symmetry.space_group_name_H-M   'P 1'
#
loop_
_entity.id
_entity.type
_entity.pdbx_description
1 polymer ?
#
loop_
_entity_poly.entity_id
_entity_poly.type
_entity_poly.pdbx_seq_one_letter_code
_entity_poly.pdbx_strand_id
1 'polypeptide(L)' 'MPSALVAENDGYVVYVLNAGNQVEKRAVTPGRMAGEYRQILTGLDGSERVVVVGTHKLTVGMTVIPATLNASQSE' A
#
# COMPACT_ATOMS: atom_id res chain seq x y z
N MET A 1 -2.17 12.53 -6.76
CA MET A 1 -2.05 11.16 -7.28
C MET A 1 -1.99 10.21 -6.08
N PRO A 2 -2.81 9.15 -6.03
CA PRO A 2 -2.68 8.11 -5.01
C PRO A 2 -1.33 7.40 -5.17
N SER A 3 -0.61 7.14 -4.08
CA SER A 3 0.64 6.37 -4.08
C SER A 3 0.70 5.53 -2.82
N ALA A 4 0.78 4.21 -3.00
CA ALA A 4 0.93 3.25 -1.90
C ALA A 4 2.38 3.12 -1.41
N LEU A 5 3.35 3.40 -2.29
CA LEU A 5 4.76 3.26 -1.97
C LEU A 5 5.23 4.49 -1.18
N VAL A 6 5.77 4.24 0.01
CA VAL A 6 6.31 5.27 0.89
C VAL A 6 7.82 5.07 1.00
N ALA A 7 8.59 6.13 0.77
CA ALA A 7 10.02 6.13 1.00
C ALA A 7 10.29 6.42 2.49
N GLU A 8 11.08 5.56 3.13
CA GLU A 8 11.62 5.75 4.47
C GLU A 8 13.16 5.71 4.40
N ASN A 9 13.84 6.02 5.52
CA ASN A 9 15.31 6.03 5.57
C ASN A 9 15.95 4.68 5.17
N ASP A 10 15.25 3.56 5.42
CA ASP A 10 15.75 2.19 5.20
C ASP A 10 15.28 1.58 3.86
N GLY A 11 14.64 2.37 3.00
CA GLY A 11 14.15 1.93 1.69
C GLY A 11 12.68 2.25 1.48
N TYR A 12 11.92 1.27 0.97
CA TYR A 12 10.52 1.47 0.62
C TYR A 12 9.60 0.56 1.42
N VAL A 13 8.47 1.13 1.82
CA VAL A 13 7.45 0.44 2.59
C VAL A 13 6.08 0.66 1.97
N VAL A 14 5.18 -0.25 2.26
CA VAL A 14 3.74 -0.12 2.01
C VAL A 14 2.98 -0.37 3.30
N TYR A 15 1.78 0.18 3.37
CA TYR A 15 0.85 -0.11 4.45
C TYR A 15 -0.18 -1.12 3.95
N VAL A 16 -0.36 -2.20 4.69
CA VAL A 16 -1.36 -3.24 4.42
C VAL A 16 -2.36 -3.32 5.57
N LEU A 17 -3.57 -3.78 5.27
CA LEU A 17 -4.59 -4.05 6.28
C LEU A 17 -4.70 -5.55 6.49
N ASN A 18 -4.64 -5.98 7.75
CA ASN A 18 -4.91 -7.36 8.11
C ASN A 18 -6.43 -7.64 8.20
N ALA A 19 -6.78 -8.89 8.55
CA ALA A 19 -8.18 -9.32 8.66
C ALA A 19 -9.00 -8.51 9.69
N GLY A 20 -8.35 -7.88 10.67
CA GLY A 20 -8.96 -7.00 11.66
C GLY A 20 -9.03 -5.53 11.26
N ASN A 21 -8.75 -5.20 9.99
CA ASN A 21 -8.57 -3.82 9.50
C ASN A 21 -7.53 -3.01 10.28
N GLN A 22 -6.52 -3.70 10.81
CA GLN A 22 -5.40 -3.06 11.48
C GLN A 22 -4.28 -2.83 10.49
N VAL A 23 -3.68 -1.65 10.58
CA VAL A 23 -2.56 -1.22 9.73
C VAL A 23 -1.29 -1.95 10.13
N GLU A 24 -0.69 -2.62 9.15
CA GLU A 24 0.64 -3.18 9.23
C GLU A 24 1.56 -2.49 8.22
N LYS A 25 2.83 -2.31 8.60
CA LYS A 25 3.86 -1.81 7.70
C LYS A 25 4.65 -2.98 7.15
N ARG A 26 4.86 -3.01 5.83
CA ARG A 26 5.65 -4.05 5.17
C ARG A 26 6.74 -3.43 4.31
N ALA A 27 7.97 -3.86 4.54
CA ALA A 27 9.10 -3.49 3.69
C ALA A 27 8.95 -4.18 2.34
N VAL A 28 9.18 -3.43 1.26
CA VAL A 28 9.05 -3.92 -0.11
C VAL A 28 10.23 -3.51 -0.97
N THR A 29 10.52 -4.32 -1.98
CA THR A 29 11.51 -3.95 -3.00
C THR A 29 10.78 -3.52 -4.27
N PRO A 30 10.78 -2.23 -4.64
CA PRO A 30 10.19 -1.79 -5.89
C PRO A 30 11.05 -2.21 -7.09
N GLY A 31 10.39 -2.60 -8.17
CA GLY A 31 10.99 -2.92 -9.47
C GLY A 31 10.71 -1.84 -10.52
N ARG A 32 10.55 -2.26 -11.78
CA ARG A 32 10.32 -1.36 -12.90
C ARG A 32 9.00 -0.57 -12.75
N MET A 33 8.94 0.64 -13.32
CA MET A 33 7.66 1.32 -13.52
C MET A 33 7.00 0.84 -14.81
N ALA A 34 5.68 0.74 -14.79
CA ALA A 34 4.84 0.41 -15.94
C ALA A 34 3.68 1.42 -15.97
N GLY A 35 3.88 2.54 -16.68
CA GLY A 35 2.92 3.66 -16.64
C GLY A 35 2.81 4.25 -15.24
N GLU A 36 1.59 4.33 -14.71
CA GLU A 36 1.31 4.82 -13.35
C GLU A 36 1.51 3.75 -12.26
N TYR A 37 1.86 2.53 -12.64
CA TYR A 37 2.04 1.41 -11.71
C TYR A 37 3.53 1.18 -11.40
N ARG A 38 3.80 0.81 -10.15
CA ARG A 38 5.13 0.38 -9.69
C ARG A 38 5.10 -1.13 -9.45
N GLN A 39 5.99 -1.85 -10.12
CA GLN A 39 6.20 -3.27 -9.83
C GLN A 39 6.74 -3.43 -8.40
N ILE A 40 6.22 -4.40 -7.64
CA ILE A 40 6.79 -4.83 -6.36
C ILE A 40 7.43 -6.21 -6.60
N LEU A 41 8.73 -6.33 -6.33
CA LEU A 41 9.51 -7.56 -6.54
C LEU A 41 9.42 -8.50 -5.33
N THR A 42 9.40 -7.93 -4.12
CA THR A 42 9.35 -8.69 -2.87
C THR A 42 8.56 -7.92 -1.80
N GLY A 43 8.04 -8.65 -0.82
CA GLY A 43 7.35 -8.08 0.35
C GLY A 43 5.82 -8.06 0.24
N LEU A 44 5.25 -8.51 -0.87
CA LEU A 44 3.81 -8.75 -1.01
C LEU A 44 3.58 -10.05 -1.79
N ASP A 45 2.51 -10.78 -1.48
CA ASP A 45 2.10 -12.00 -2.19
C ASP A 45 0.91 -11.78 -3.14
N GLY A 46 0.26 -10.63 -3.06
CA GLY A 46 -0.85 -10.23 -3.94
C GLY A 46 -2.23 -10.51 -3.37
N SER A 47 -2.33 -11.16 -2.20
CA SER A 47 -3.58 -11.33 -1.46
C SER A 47 -3.89 -10.15 -0.52
N GLU A 48 -2.91 -9.27 -0.29
CA GLU A 48 -3.03 -8.20 0.71
C GLU A 48 -3.82 -6.98 0.24
N ARG A 49 -4.49 -6.33 1.19
CA ARG A 49 -5.15 -5.04 0.98
C ARG A 49 -4.18 -3.91 1.24
N VAL A 50 -3.70 -3.27 0.18
CA VAL A 50 -2.73 -2.17 0.25
C VAL A 50 -3.44 -0.82 0.35
N VAL A 51 -2.93 0.06 1.22
CA VAL A 51 -3.42 1.43 1.36
C VAL A 51 -2.78 2.33 0.29
N VAL A 52 -3.61 2.92 -0.56
CA VAL A 52 -3.18 3.82 -1.66
C VAL A 52 -3.40 5.31 -1.38
N VAL A 53 -4.22 5.64 -0.37
CA VAL A 53 -4.57 7.02 0.03
C VAL A 53 -4.58 7.12 1.56
N GLY A 54 -4.04 8.21 2.09
CA GLY A 54 -4.07 8.51 3.54
C GLY A 54 -2.89 7.96 4.35
N THR A 55 -1.87 7.40 3.68
CA THR A 55 -0.66 6.82 4.32
C THR A 55 0.04 7.77 5.31
N HIS A 56 0.02 9.08 5.06
CA HIS A 56 0.61 10.11 5.92
C HIS A 56 -0.06 10.28 7.30
N LYS A 57 -1.25 9.70 7.54
CA LYS A 57 -1.95 9.77 8.83
C LYS A 57 -1.99 8.41 9.55
N LEU A 58 -1.40 7.38 8.97
CA LEU A 58 -1.47 6.03 9.51
C LEU A 58 -0.31 5.76 10.46
N THR A 59 -0.62 5.03 11.52
CA THR A 59 0.36 4.46 12.45
C THR A 59 0.20 2.94 12.47
N VAL A 60 1.30 2.20 12.60
CA VAL A 60 1.25 0.75 12.73
C VAL A 60 0.41 0.38 13.96
N GLY A 61 -0.47 -0.62 13.81
CA GLY A 61 -1.40 -1.04 14.86
C GLY A 61 -2.69 -0.23 14.92
N MET A 62 -2.83 0.84 14.14
CA MET A 62 -4.06 1.62 14.05
C MET A 62 -5.16 0.81 13.36
N THR A 63 -6.32 0.70 13.99
CA THR A 63 -7.54 0.16 13.34
C THR A 63 -8.18 1.25 12.49
N VAL A 64 -8.49 0.92 11.24
CA VAL A 64 -9.14 1.84 10.31
C VAL A 64 -10.43 1.25 9.76
N ILE A 65 -11.28 2.11 9.20
CA ILE A 65 -12.42 1.69 8.40
C ILE A 65 -12.02 1.88 6.93
N PRO A 66 -11.69 0.81 6.19
CA PRO A 66 -11.29 0.94 4.79
C PRO A 66 -12.47 1.41 3.94
N ALA A 67 -12.23 2.43 3.12
CA ALA A 67 -13.11 2.80 2.03
C ALA A 67 -12.64 2.10 0.75
N THR A 68 -13.54 1.41 0.06
CA THR A 68 -13.22 0.73 -1.19
C THR A 68 -13.01 1.77 -2.28
N LEU A 69 -11.76 1.95 -2.71
CA LEU A 69 -11.47 2.67 -3.94
C LEU A 69 -11.67 1.69 -5.08
N ASN A 70 -12.84 1.72 -5.73
CA ASN A 70 -13.10 0.88 -6.89
C ASN A 70 -12.23 1.35 -8.06
N ALA A 71 -11.19 0.59 -8.40
CA ALA A 71 -10.31 0.82 -9.55
C ALA A 71 -10.98 0.44 -10.90
N SER A 72 -12.30 0.58 -11.00
CA SER A 72 -13.12 0.15 -12.15
C SER A 72 -13.91 1.31 -12.79
N GLN A 73 -13.24 2.43 -13.05
CA GLN A 73 -13.76 3.46 -13.96
C GLN A 73 -12.71 3.75 -15.03
N SER A 74 -12.49 2.77 -15.91
CA SER A 74 -11.98 3.01 -17.26
C SER A 74 -13.17 2.84 -18.20
N GLU A 75 -13.87 3.95 -18.47
CA GLU A 75 -14.73 4.10 -19.65
C GLU A 75 -13.87 4.37 -20.90
#